data_AF-A0A0B0D0A4-F1
#
_entry.id   AF-A0A0B0D0A4-F1
#
_cell.length_a   1.000
_cell.length_b   1.000
_cell.length_c   1.000
_cell.angle_alpha   90.00
_cell.angle_beta   90.00
_cell.angle_gamma   90.00
#
_symmetry.space_group_name_H-M   'P 1'
#
loop_
_entity.id
_entity.type
_entity.pdbx_description
1 polymer ?
#
loop_
_entity_poly.entity_id
_entity_poly.type
_entity_poly.pdbx_seq_one_letter_code
_entity_poly.pdbx_strand_id
1 'polypeptide(L)' 'VSFFSLEDEEIFHYIETGESMDKAGGYGIQGKGGLLVERISGDYYNVVGLPISRVVRELKAFDCNPLA' A
#
# COMPACT_ATOMS: atom_id res chain seq x y z
N VAL A 1 6.31 4.43 4.72
CA VAL A 1 4.97 4.53 5.37
C VAL A 1 5.23 4.61 6.87
N SER A 2 4.52 5.49 7.57
CA SER A 2 4.58 5.61 9.03
C SER A 2 3.24 5.20 9.62
N PHE A 3 3.28 4.45 10.70
CA PHE A 3 2.12 3.98 11.44
C PHE A 3 1.92 4.85 12.69
N PHE A 4 0.68 4.89 13.18
CA PHE A 4 0.45 5.40 14.53
C PHE A 4 1.19 4.54 15.57
N SER A 5 1.34 5.07 16.78
CA SER A 5 1.63 4.21 17.93
C SER A 5 0.38 3.37 18.17
N LEU A 6 0.49 2.06 18.02
CA LEU A 6 -0.62 1.13 18.17
C LEU A 6 -0.54 0.42 19.51
N GLU A 7 -1.67 0.26 20.16
CA GLU A 7 -1.80 -0.64 21.30
C GLU A 7 -1.89 -2.09 20.82
N ASP A 8 -1.46 -3.03 21.66
CA ASP A 8 -1.50 -4.47 21.34
C ASP A 8 -2.92 -4.93 20.94
N GLU A 9 -3.95 -4.39 21.59
CA GLU A 9 -5.35 -4.71 21.31
C GLU A 9 -5.78 -4.29 19.89
N GLU A 10 -5.28 -3.17 19.36
CA GLU A 10 -5.56 -2.75 17.99
C GLU A 10 -4.90 -3.68 16.97
N ILE A 11 -3.67 -4.11 17.28
CA ILE A 11 -2.93 -5.07 16.46
C ILE A 11 -3.67 -6.42 16.43
N PHE A 12 -4.09 -6.94 17.59
CA PHE A 12 -4.83 -8.20 17.67
C PHE A 12 -6.16 -8.14 16.94
N HIS A 13 -6.95 -7.07 17.15
CA HIS A 13 -8.20 -6.89 16.41
C HIS A 13 -7.98 -6.85 14.90
N TYR A 14 -6.90 -6.21 14.43
CA TYR A 14 -6.60 -6.21 13.00
C TYR A 14 -6.21 -7.60 12.49
N ILE A 15 -5.39 -8.34 13.23
CA ILE A 15 -5.01 -9.73 12.90
C ILE A 15 -6.25 -10.64 12.79
N GLU A 16 -7.22 -10.50 13.71
CA GLU A 16 -8.47 -11.27 13.70
C GLU A 16 -9.30 -11.06 12.43
N THR A 17 -9.11 -9.95 11.72
CA THR A 17 -9.78 -9.73 10.43
C THR A 17 -9.27 -10.64 9.31
N GLY A 18 -8.08 -11.22 9.49
CA GLY A 18 -7.38 -12.03 8.48
C GLY A 18 -6.76 -11.23 7.33
N GLU A 19 -6.98 -9.91 7.24
CA GLU A 19 -6.50 -9.07 6.12
C GLU A 19 -4.97 -9.03 6.00
N SER A 20 -4.27 -9.25 7.13
CA SER A 20 -2.81 -9.25 7.20
C SER A 20 -2.15 -10.49 6.58
N MET A 21 -2.88 -11.59 6.44
CA MET A 21 -2.29 -12.92 6.21
C MET A 21 -1.65 -13.10 4.82
N ASP A 22 -2.09 -12.33 3.83
CA ASP A 22 -1.62 -12.39 2.45
C ASP A 22 -0.84 -11.13 2.02
N LYS A 23 -0.45 -10.27 2.97
CA LYS A 23 0.16 -8.97 2.68
C LYS A 23 1.60 -8.89 3.13
N ALA A 24 2.47 -8.40 2.26
CA ALA A 24 3.82 -8.04 2.66
C ALA A 24 3.78 -6.95 3.75
N GLY A 25 4.51 -7.16 4.85
CA GLY A 25 4.45 -6.28 6.01
C GLY A 25 3.17 -6.43 6.87
N GLY A 26 2.31 -7.39 6.55
CA GLY A 26 1.16 -7.76 7.39
C GLY A 26 0.05 -6.72 7.43
N TYR A 27 -0.06 -5.82 6.46
CA TYR A 27 -1.17 -4.87 6.38
C TYR A 27 -1.58 -4.51 4.94
N GLY A 28 -2.84 -4.15 4.75
CA GLY A 28 -3.38 -3.66 3.48
C GLY A 28 -3.81 -2.19 3.56
N ILE A 29 -3.13 -1.30 2.85
CA ILE A 29 -3.45 0.14 2.90
C ILE A 29 -4.78 0.52 2.22
N GLN A 30 -5.34 -0.38 1.40
CA GLN A 30 -6.65 -0.22 0.77
C GLN A 30 -7.79 -0.73 1.66
N GLY A 31 -7.47 -1.54 2.67
CA GLY A 31 -8.43 -2.16 3.58
C GLY A 31 -8.39 -1.54 4.97
N LYS A 32 -8.74 -2.33 5.98
CA LYS A 32 -8.70 -1.92 7.39
C LYS A 32 -7.29 -1.60 7.85
N GLY A 33 -6.26 -2.16 7.20
CA GLY A 33 -4.87 -1.80 7.48
C GLY A 33 -4.56 -0.32 7.24
N GLY A 34 -5.36 0.38 6.43
CA GLY A 34 -5.28 1.83 6.26
C GLY A 34 -5.59 2.62 7.53
N LEU A 35 -6.37 2.06 8.46
CA LEU A 35 -6.69 2.69 9.75
C LEU A 35 -5.47 2.76 10.68
N LEU A 36 -4.46 1.91 10.45
CA LEU A 36 -3.23 1.84 11.24
C LEU A 36 -2.16 2.85 10.76
N VAL A 37 -2.34 3.40 9.56
CA VAL A 37 -1.34 4.24 8.88
C VAL A 37 -1.55 5.71 9.23
N GLU A 38 -0.54 6.32 9.82
CA GLU A 38 -0.52 7.76 10.11
C GLU A 38 -0.19 8.58 8.85
N ARG A 39 0.82 8.14 8.09
CA ARG A 39 1.34 8.92 6.97
C ARG A 39 1.98 8.06 5.89
N ILE A 40 1.76 8.47 4.64
CA ILE A 40 2.54 8.01 3.49
C ILE A 40 3.45 9.14 3.03
N SER A 41 4.71 8.81 2.79
CA SER A 41 5.65 9.67 2.08
C SER A 41 6.22 8.88 0.91
N GLY A 42 5.91 9.32 -0.31
CA GLY A 42 6.20 8.59 -1.55
C GLY A 42 4.94 8.34 -2.38
N ASP A 43 5.02 7.36 -3.29
CA ASP A 43 3.92 6.99 -4.18
C ASP A 43 2.97 5.97 -3.52
N TYR A 44 1.71 6.35 -3.36
CA TYR A 44 0.65 5.47 -2.85
C TYR A 44 0.50 4.19 -3.68
N TYR A 45 0.56 4.30 -5.01
CA TYR A 45 0.37 3.14 -5.88
C TYR A 45 1.54 2.16 -5.78
N ASN A 46 2.74 2.64 -5.45
CA ASN A 46 3.86 1.77 -5.09
C ASN A 46 3.57 0.96 -3.82
N VAL A 47 2.93 1.56 -2.82
CA VAL A 47 2.51 0.85 -1.59
C VAL A 47 1.44 -0.20 -1.91
N VAL A 48 0.52 0.10 -2.83
CA VAL A 48 -0.48 -0.86 -3.32
C VAL A 48 0.17 -2.02 -4.10
N GLY A 49 1.30 -1.77 -4.78
CA GLY A 49 2.12 -2.80 -5.41
C GLY A 49 2.66 -2.46 -6.80
N LEU A 50 2.25 -1.34 -7.40
CA LEU A 50 2.77 -0.91 -8.71
C LEU A 50 2.78 0.62 -8.82
N PRO A 51 3.95 1.28 -8.99
CA PRO A 51 4.02 2.74 -9.16
C PRO A 51 3.53 3.17 -10.55
N ILE A 52 2.21 3.20 -10.77
CA ILE A 52 1.56 3.37 -12.09
C ILE A 52 2.15 4.54 -12.87
N SER A 53 2.25 5.71 -12.22
CA SER A 53 2.73 6.92 -12.87
C SER A 53 4.18 6.77 -13.37
N ARG A 54 5.04 6.09 -12.59
CA ARG A 54 6.42 5.80 -13.01
C ARG A 54 6.43 4.80 -14.16
N VAL A 55 5.70 3.69 -14.03
CA VAL A 55 5.61 2.65 -15.07
C VAL A 55 5.19 3.23 -16.41
N VAL A 56 4.17 4.10 -16.43
CA VAL A 56 3.71 4.77 -17.66
C VAL A 56 4.81 5.63 -18.31
N ARG A 57 5.70 6.26 -17.53
CA ARG A 57 6.83 7.02 -18.06
C ARG A 57 7.89 6.11 -18.68
N GLU A 58 8.18 4.97 -18.04
CA GLU A 58 9.15 3.99 -18.54
C GLU A 58 8.65 3.28 -19.81
N LEU A 59 7.35 2.96 -19.89
CA LEU A 59 6.76 2.28 -21.04
C LEU A 59 6.88 3.07 -22.35
N LYS A 60 7.01 4.41 -22.29
CA LYS A 60 7.25 5.24 -23.47
C LYS A 60 8.53 4.87 -24.21
N ALA A 61 9.54 4.35 -23.52
CA ALA A 61 10.78 3.88 -24.14
C ALA A 61 10.60 2.60 -24.98
N PHE A 62 9.45 1.94 -24.85
CA PHE A 62 9.08 0.72 -25.57
C PHE A 62 7.93 0.97 -26.56
N ASP A 63 7.73 2.22 -26.99
CA ASP A 63 6.63 2.66 -27.87
C ASP A 63 5.23 2.30 -27.33
N CYS A 64 5.11 2.08 -26.02
CA CYS A 64 3.86 1.82 -25.33
C CYS A 64 3.40 3.10 -24.63
N ASN A 65 2.38 3.79 -25.17
CA ASN A 65 1.80 4.99 -24.56
C ASN A 65 0.35 4.75 -24.13
N PRO A 66 0.10 4.46 -22.84
CA PRO A 66 -1.25 4.27 -22.31
C PRO A 66 -2.16 5.52 -22.36
N LEU A 67 -1.62 6.69 -22.70
CA LEU A 67 -2.36 7.94 -22.85
C LEU A 67 -2.60 8.34 -24.32
N ALA A 68 -2.14 7.53 -25.27
CA ALA A 68 -2.37 7.74 -26.70
C ALA A 68 -3.78 7.32 -27.11
#